data_AF-A0A7C9DLN5-F1
#
_entry.id   AF-A0A7C9DLN5-F1
#
_cell.length_a   1.000
_cell.length_b   1.000
_cell.length_c   1.000
_cell.angle_alpha   90.00
_cell.angle_beta   90.00
_cell.angle_gamma   90.00
#
_symmetry.space_group_name_H-M   'P 1'
#
loop_
_entity.id
_entity.type
_entity.pdbx_description
1 polymer ?
#
loop_
_entity_poly.entity_id
_entity_poly.type
_entity_poly.pdbx_seq_one_letter_code
_entity_poly.pdbx_strand_id
1 'polypeptide(L)'
;SIWVYIPMNDREVHWFLIVIDLQHRRVDLLDSLPLNKSNDYRRESAEELLRSSVQYSMRSSNLTHLFGAASNFPMHVAPVASQADGSNDCGMHVIKYMWAAS
;
A
#
# COMPACT_ATOMS: atom_id res chain seq x y z
N SER A 1 -4.90 13.89 8.96
CA SER A 1 -4.56 12.54 8.49
C SER A 1 -3.10 12.45 8.16
N ILE A 2 -2.41 11.39 8.60
CA ILE A 2 -1.03 11.11 8.23
C ILE A 2 -1.07 9.90 7.31
N TRP A 3 -0.71 10.10 6.05
CA TRP A 3 -0.72 9.09 5.01
C TRP A 3 0.71 8.76 4.61
N VAL A 4 1.00 7.47 4.43
CA VAL A 4 2.25 7.00 3.85
C VAL A 4 1.93 6.30 2.53
N TYR A 5 2.46 6.84 1.44
CA TYR A 5 2.30 6.29 0.09
C TYR A 5 3.57 5.53 -0.29
N ILE A 6 3.43 4.24 -0.62
CA ILE A 6 4.55 3.37 -0.96
C ILE A 6 4.28 2.77 -2.35
N PRO A 7 4.86 3.34 -3.42
CA PRO A 7 4.78 2.74 -4.74
C PRO A 7 5.62 1.46 -4.76
N MET A 8 5.02 0.37 -5.20
CA MET A 8 5.64 -0.95 -5.24
C MET A 8 5.73 -1.43 -6.68
N ASN A 9 6.88 -2.00 -7.04
CA ASN A 9 7.07 -2.64 -8.33
C ASN A 9 7.09 -4.16 -8.15
N ASP A 10 6.08 -4.81 -8.71
CA ASP A 10 5.94 -6.25 -8.80
C ASP A 10 6.74 -6.77 -10.00
N ARG A 11 7.87 -7.42 -9.70
CA ARG A 11 8.76 -8.09 -10.66
C ARG A 11 9.26 -7.22 -11.82
N GLU A 12 9.52 -5.94 -11.57
CA GLU A 12 9.99 -4.96 -12.57
C GLU A 12 8.99 -4.68 -13.71
N VAL A 13 7.74 -5.16 -13.59
CA VAL A 13 6.74 -5.13 -14.67
C VAL A 13 5.49 -4.35 -14.29
N HIS A 14 5.00 -4.49 -13.06
CA HIS A 14 3.73 -3.89 -12.67
C HIS A 14 3.85 -3.00 -11.44
N TRP A 15 3.35 -1.77 -11.54
CA TRP A 15 3.29 -0.85 -10.41
C TRP A 15 1.93 -0.94 -9.71
N PHE A 16 1.96 -1.03 -8.38
CA PHE A 16 0.80 -0.88 -7.52
C PHE A 16 1.15 0.04 -6.34
N LEU A 17 0.15 0.48 -5.59
CA LEU A 17 0.35 1.42 -4.49
C LEU A 17 -0.18 0.84 -3.19
N ILE A 18 0.64 0.91 -2.15
CA ILE A 18 0.24 0.67 -0.76
C ILE A 18 0.05 2.04 -0.11
N VAL A 19 -1.10 2.25 0.53
CA VAL A 19 -1.38 3.45 1.31
C VAL A 19 -1.63 3.06 2.75
N ILE A 20 -0.86 3.63 3.66
CA ILE A 20 -1.04 3.44 5.10
C ILE A 20 -1.70 4.69 5.67
N ASP A 21 -2.91 4.53 6.17
CA ASP A 21 -3.61 5.54 6.97
C ASP A 21 -3.27 5.35 8.44
N LEU A 22 -2.35 6.15 8.96
CA LEU A 22 -1.93 6.05 10.36
C LEU A 22 -3.00 6.57 11.32
N GLN A 23 -3.90 7.46 10.86
CA GLN A 23 -4.96 8.01 11.69
C GLN A 23 -6.08 7.00 11.90
N HIS A 24 -6.55 6.36 10.83
CA HIS A 24 -7.62 5.36 10.89
C HIS A 24 -7.08 3.92 11.03
N ARG A 25 -5.76 3.76 11.07
CA ARG A 25 -5.05 2.48 11.21
C ARG A 25 -5.48 1.47 10.15
N ARG A 26 -5.48 1.85 8.87
CA ARG A 26 -5.82 0.96 7.76
C ARG A 26 -4.74 0.94 6.69
N VAL A 27 -4.73 -0.14 5.90
CA VAL A 27 -3.88 -0.26 4.71
C VAL A 27 -4.78 -0.44 3.50
N ASP A 28 -4.60 0.42 2.49
CA ASP A 28 -5.29 0.30 1.21
C ASP A 28 -4.29 -0.15 0.14
N LEU A 29 -4.64 -1.21 -0.59
CA LEU A 29 -3.97 -1.69 -1.79
C LEU A 29 -4.70 -1.15 -3.01
N LEU A 30 -3.98 -0.38 -3.84
CA LEU A 30 -4.50 0.19 -5.07
C LEU A 30 -3.78 -0.44 -6.25
N ASP A 31 -4.54 -1.10 -7.11
CA ASP A 31 -4.02 -1.89 -8.20
C ASP A 31 -4.91 -1.77 -9.44
N SER A 32 -4.38 -1.12 -10.46
CA SER A 32 -5.08 -0.91 -11.73
C SER A 32 -5.19 -2.16 -12.60
N LEU A 33 -4.46 -3.25 -12.27
CA LEU A 33 -4.53 -4.53 -12.97
C LEU A 33 -4.60 -5.69 -11.97
N PRO A 34 -5.75 -5.86 -11.29
CA PRO A 34 -5.91 -6.88 -10.26
C PRO A 34 -5.94 -8.28 -10.90
N LEU A 35 -4.92 -9.08 -10.62
CA LEU A 35 -4.86 -10.49 -11.00
C LEU A 35 -4.86 -11.33 -9.72
N ASN A 36 -5.78 -12.29 -9.60
CA ASN A 36 -6.01 -13.04 -8.36
C ASN A 36 -4.72 -13.60 -7.72
N LYS A 37 -3.82 -14.22 -8.50
CA LYS A 37 -2.56 -14.76 -7.99
C LYS A 37 -1.53 -13.69 -7.62
N SER A 38 -1.52 -12.56 -8.31
CA SER A 38 -0.61 -11.45 -8.00
C SER A 38 -1.09 -10.68 -6.77
N ASN A 39 -2.39 -10.66 -6.50
CA ASN A 39 -2.98 -9.99 -5.34
C ASN A 39 -2.54 -10.63 -4.02
N ASP A 40 -2.37 -11.95 -3.96
CA ASP A 40 -1.87 -12.63 -2.77
C ASP A 40 -0.42 -12.20 -2.45
N TYR A 41 0.45 -12.19 -3.46
CA TYR A 41 1.83 -11.71 -3.32
C TYR A 41 1.90 -10.22 -2.91
N ARG A 42 1.04 -9.38 -3.49
CA ARG A 42 0.95 -7.94 -3.19
C ARG A 42 0.47 -7.72 -1.75
N ARG A 43 -0.49 -8.52 -1.29
CA ARG A 43 -0.96 -8.54 0.10
C ARG A 43 0.16 -8.95 1.06
N GLU A 44 0.83 -10.07 0.81
CA GLU A 44 1.97 -10.53 1.63
C GLU A 44 3.07 -9.45 1.72
N SER A 45 3.38 -8.79 0.60
CA SER A 45 4.36 -7.69 0.58
C SER A 45 3.94 -6.51 1.46
N ALA A 46 2.65 -6.15 1.45
CA ALA A 46 2.13 -5.09 2.29
C ALA A 46 2.06 -5.47 3.78
N GLU A 47 1.74 -6.73 4.09
CA GLU A 47 1.78 -7.26 5.46
C GLU A 47 3.21 -7.21 6.02
N GLU A 48 4.19 -7.62 5.23
CA GLU A 48 5.61 -7.61 5.61
C GLU A 48 6.13 -6.18 5.83
N LEU A 49 5.73 -5.24 4.96
CA LEU A 49 6.05 -3.82 5.12
C LEU A 49 5.45 -3.22 6.39
N LEU A 50 4.17 -3.52 6.67
CA LEU A 50 3.51 -3.06 7.89
C LEU A 50 4.19 -3.64 9.13
N ARG A 51 4.46 -4.96 9.13
CA ARG A 51 5.15 -5.65 10.23
C ARG A 51 6.52 -5.03 10.50
N SER A 52 7.30 -4.78 9.44
CA SER A 52 8.62 -4.16 9.54
C SER A 52 8.55 -2.72 10.03
N SER A 53 7.56 -1.95 9.57
CA SER A 53 7.33 -0.56 10.00
C SER A 53 6.98 -0.48 11.49
N VAL A 54 6.13 -1.38 11.97
CA VAL A 54 5.75 -1.51 13.39
C VAL A 54 6.95 -1.91 14.25
N GLN A 55 7.77 -2.86 13.78
CA GLN A 55 9.01 -3.24 14.47
C GLN A 55 10.00 -2.08 14.56
N TYR A 56 10.15 -1.32 13.47
CA TYR A 56 10.99 -0.13 13.44
C TYR A 56 10.45 0.95 14.39
N SER A 57 9.14 1.21 14.39
CA SER A 57 8.53 2.20 15.26
C SER A 57 8.69 1.86 16.74
N MET A 58 8.66 0.58 17.13
CA MET A 58 8.92 0.18 18.52
C MET A 58 10.34 0.52 18.98
N ARG A 59 11.31 0.55 18.07
CA ARG A 59 12.70 0.94 18.38
C ARG A 59 12.89 2.45 18.43
N SER A 60 11.94 3.23 17.90
CA SER A 60 11.98 4.68 17.82
C SER A 60 10.87 5.28 18.69
N SER A 61 11.22 5.80 19.87
CA SER A 61 10.26 6.39 20.83
C SER A 61 9.35 7.46 20.21
N ASN A 62 9.79 8.11 19.13
CA ASN A 62 9.05 9.16 18.45
C ASN A 62 7.95 8.63 17.52
N LEU A 63 7.99 7.36 17.11
CA LEU A 63 7.05 6.77 16.15
C LEU A 63 6.04 5.81 16.78
N THR A 64 6.27 5.38 18.02
CA THR A 64 5.41 4.43 18.75
C THR A 64 3.94 4.88 18.80
N HIS A 65 3.67 6.18 18.90
CA HIS A 65 2.31 6.71 18.96
C HIS A 65 1.53 6.59 17.63
N LEU A 66 2.23 6.54 16.48
CA LEU A 66 1.63 6.48 15.14
C LEU A 66 1.19 5.07 14.77
N PHE A 67 2.07 4.10 15.00
CA PHE A 67 1.81 2.69 14.66
C PHE A 67 1.20 1.93 15.85
N GLY A 68 1.35 2.44 17.07
CA GLY A 68 0.91 1.78 18.30
C GLY A 68 1.65 0.46 18.56
N ALA A 69 1.08 -0.36 19.44
CA ALA A 69 1.51 -1.74 19.67
C ALA A 69 0.84 -2.75 18.72
N ALA A 70 -0.07 -2.31 17.84
CA ALA A 70 -0.96 -3.19 17.08
C ALA A 70 -0.54 -3.29 15.61
N SER A 71 0.08 -4.42 15.28
CA SER A 71 0.50 -4.86 13.94
C SER A 71 -0.63 -5.21 12.98
N ASN A 72 -1.88 -4.86 13.27
CA ASN A 72 -3.06 -5.43 12.61
C ASN A 72 -3.93 -4.35 11.96
N PHE A 73 -3.34 -3.48 11.14
CA PHE A 73 -4.13 -2.55 10.33
C PHE A 73 -4.93 -3.41 9.33
N PRO A 74 -6.28 -3.35 9.30
CA PRO A 74 -7.05 -4.04 8.28
C PRO A 74 -6.58 -3.62 6.88
N MET A 75 -6.44 -4.62 6.02
CA MET A 75 -6.02 -4.41 4.64
C MET A 75 -7.22 -4.52 3.70
N HIS A 76 -7.36 -3.51 2.84
CA HIS A 76 -8.44 -3.42 1.86
C HIS A 76 -7.85 -3.36 0.46
N VAL A 77 -8.43 -4.10 -0.48
CA VAL A 77 -8.18 -3.86 -1.90
C VAL A 77 -9.16 -2.76 -2.31
N ALA A 78 -8.64 -1.55 -2.53
CA ALA A 78 -9.48 -0.41 -2.84
C ALA A 78 -9.97 -0.51 -4.30
N PRO A 79 -11.25 -0.20 -4.56
CA PRO A 79 -11.75 -0.15 -5.92
C PRO A 79 -11.10 1.03 -6.65
N VAL A 80 -10.38 0.72 -7.72
CA VAL A 80 -9.64 1.68 -8.53
C VAL A 80 -10.01 1.53 -10.00
N ALA A 81 -9.88 2.60 -10.77
CA ALA A 81 -10.04 2.52 -12.22
C ALA A 81 -9.00 1.56 -12.80
N SER A 82 -9.49 0.53 -13.51
CA SER A 82 -8.65 -0.44 -14.18
C SER A 82 -7.90 0.19 -15.34
N GLN A 83 -6.65 -0.23 -15.54
CA GLN A 83 -5.93 0.05 -16.78
C GLN A 83 -6.41 -0.90 -17.88
N ALA A 84 -6.15 -0.55 -19.14
CA ALA A 84 -6.45 -1.43 -20.27
C ALA A 84 -5.52 -2.67 -20.28
N ASP A 85 -6.04 -3.82 -20.70
CA ASP A 85 -5.23 -5.03 -20.82
C ASP A 85 -4.07 -4.82 -21.81
N GLY A 86 -2.86 -5.20 -21.40
CA GLY A 86 -1.63 -5.02 -22.19
C GLY A 86 -1.09 -3.60 -22.24
N SER A 87 -1.70 -2.64 -21.53
CA SER A 87 -1.15 -1.29 -21.37
C SER A 87 0.00 -1.24 -20.34
N ASN A 88 0.85 -0.23 -20.45
CA ASN A 88 1.96 0.03 -19.52
C ASN A 88 1.69 1.25 -18.62
N ASP A 89 0.41 1.53 -18.34
CA ASP A 89 -0.04 2.74 -17.66
C ASP A 89 -0.06 2.60 -16.11
N CYS A 90 0.33 1.45 -15.57
CA CYS A 90 0.29 1.15 -14.13
C CYS A 90 0.99 2.21 -13.27
N GLY A 91 2.16 2.71 -13.71
CA GLY A 91 2.87 3.80 -13.03
C GLY A 91 2.08 5.12 -13.03
N MET A 92 1.38 5.44 -14.13
CA MET A 92 0.53 6.63 -14.21
C MET A 92 -0.71 6.52 -13.32
N HIS A 93 -1.29 5.32 -13.21
CA HIS A 93 -2.38 5.07 -12.26
C HIS A 93 -1.90 5.29 -10.82
N VAL A 94 -0.73 4.76 -10.44
CA VAL A 94 -0.13 4.99 -9.11
C VAL A 94 0.06 6.49 -8.83
N ILE A 95 0.65 7.25 -9.76
CA ILE A 95 0.85 8.70 -9.62
C ILE A 95 -0.49 9.42 -9.46
N LYS A 96 -1.48 9.08 -10.29
CA LYS A 96 -2.83 9.68 -10.22
C LYS A 96 -3.49 9.43 -8.87
N TYR A 97 -3.33 8.24 -8.29
CA TYR A 97 -3.90 7.94 -6.98
C TYR A 97 -3.23 8.69 -5.85
N MET A 98 -1.90 8.81 -5.87
CA MET A 98 -1.19 9.64 -4.90
C MET A 98 -1.68 11.09 -4.96
N TRP A 99 -1.82 11.64 -6.17
CA TRP A 99 -2.32 13.00 -6.37
C TRP A 99 -3.78 13.19 -5.89
N ALA A 100 -4.67 12.24 -6.21
CA ALA A 100 -6.08 12.34 -5.85
C ALA A 100 -6.36 12.14 -4.35
N ALA A 101 -5.48 11.43 -3.65
CA ALA A 101 -5.59 11.18 -2.21
C ALA A 101 -4.89 12.26 -1.36
N SER A 102 -4.20 13.21 -1.99
CA SER A 102 -3.55 14.38 -1.36
C SER A 102 -4.54 15.48 -1.07
#